data_AF-A0AAD7YZV8-F1
#
_entry.id   AF-A0AAD7YZV8-F1
#
_cell.length_a   1.000
_cell.length_b   1.000
_cell.length_c   1.000
_cell.angle_alpha   90.00
_cell.angle_beta   90.00
_cell.angle_gamma   90.00
#
_symmetry.space_group_name_H-M   'P 1'
#
loop_
_entity.id
_entity.type
_entity.pdbx_description
1 polymer ?
#
loop_
_entity_poly.entity_id
_entity_poly.type
_entity_poly.pdbx_seq_one_letter_code
_entity_poly.pdbx_strand_id
1 'polypeptide(L)'
;MNIELLQIIIVAALKIKVFQTAESPCSLNACDVFEMFTRSSRAESSPPSSACNPDLQWRQLDRRLRAIEQPAWTISFGQSRWRQCAKSACRCDSTRRSLNCWRAGITTLTPDLIVPADLVNIDLGTNKLRTLHKTTFKGMRSLAELDMFDNHVEYLPAGIFDSLVNLRILRLQRNYLEEIDSHAFRSTKKLFHVDLSNNFLYSLPEKLFANNSFLETIDISNNHIMYMPSDSFVGLESLQILDLSKNKIQRIENGTFSLKTLQILKLSDNKICNISENAFESLQALETLLLERNKLQSIPTRLFHNVDCLTFLDLSSNNLMSLTGVEFEKLKLLRTLDLKDNALIELPDYTFSNCTNLEKLDLSKNKLRFLNVTTFLGLENLTSLLLSENKLFEVHFKTFSTLKNLTTLHLDNNMFPSLPSRTLDYMPKLAIVKLSGNPWHCDCHALYISAWVRLNEMKIWDYSPTCVSPWYLEGHFLKKLKFPELCAGQWASMVNLSPRLPIQHLLALNVSVNRKPQDSMEQNHDVTTIDAWH
;
A
#
# COMPACT_ATOMS: atom_id res chain seq x y z
N MET A 1 54.13 -5.15 -9.98
CA MET A 1 53.82 -3.73 -9.72
C MET A 1 52.77 -3.69 -8.63
N ASN A 2 52.85 -2.78 -7.65
CA ASN A 2 51.89 -2.80 -6.53
C ASN A 2 50.49 -2.37 -7.02
N ILE A 3 49.43 -3.07 -6.58
CA ILE A 3 48.05 -2.82 -7.02
C ILE A 3 47.62 -1.41 -6.62
N GLU A 4 48.00 -0.97 -5.43
CA GLU A 4 47.80 0.39 -4.91
C GLU A 4 48.34 1.46 -5.87
N LEU A 5 49.55 1.25 -6.41
CA LEU A 5 50.15 2.14 -7.41
C LEU A 5 49.34 2.18 -8.70
N LEU A 6 48.83 1.03 -9.15
CA LEU A 6 47.98 0.94 -10.34
C LEU A 6 46.66 1.70 -10.13
N GLN A 7 46.02 1.56 -8.97
CA GLN A 7 44.79 2.28 -8.64
C GLN A 7 45.01 3.80 -8.59
N ILE A 8 46.09 4.27 -7.94
CA ILE A 8 46.46 5.70 -7.90
C ILE A 8 46.72 6.23 -9.32
N ILE A 9 47.47 5.49 -10.15
CA ILE A 9 47.74 5.86 -11.56
C ILE A 9 46.44 5.91 -12.38
N ILE A 10 45.50 4.98 -12.18
CA ILE A 10 44.21 4.97 -12.88
C ILE A 10 43.35 6.17 -12.49
N VAL A 11 43.26 6.54 -11.20
CA VAL A 11 42.54 7.77 -10.79
C VAL A 11 43.20 9.01 -11.37
N ALA A 12 44.53 9.11 -11.29
CA ALA A 12 45.31 10.22 -11.84
C ALA A 12 45.10 10.40 -13.35
N ALA A 13 45.06 9.29 -14.10
CA ALA A 13 44.90 9.30 -15.55
C ALA A 13 43.46 9.58 -16.01
N LEU A 14 42.44 9.11 -15.27
CA LEU A 14 41.04 9.17 -15.71
C LEU A 14 40.25 10.38 -15.18
N LYS A 15 40.76 11.16 -14.22
CA LYS A 15 40.05 12.31 -13.59
C LYS A 15 38.62 11.95 -13.16
N ILE A 16 38.49 10.83 -12.44
CA ILE A 16 37.20 10.21 -12.12
C ILE A 16 36.36 11.15 -11.23
N LYS A 17 35.31 11.74 -11.80
CA LYS A 17 34.26 12.42 -11.03
C LYS A 17 33.41 11.38 -10.31
N VAL A 18 33.23 11.57 -9.00
CA VAL A 18 32.29 10.79 -8.20
C VAL A 18 31.09 11.68 -7.89
N PHE A 19 29.91 11.24 -8.30
CA PHE A 19 28.65 11.95 -8.04
C PHE A 19 27.99 11.36 -6.81
N GLN A 20 27.82 12.17 -5.77
CA GLN A 20 27.26 11.75 -4.48
C GLN A 20 25.80 12.21 -4.32
N THR A 21 25.43 13.32 -4.97
CA THR A 21 24.06 13.82 -5.23
C THR A 21 24.07 14.63 -6.53
N ALA A 22 22.90 15.09 -7.01
CA ALA A 22 22.75 15.75 -8.31
C ALA A 22 23.51 17.09 -8.47
N GLU A 23 23.72 17.84 -7.38
CA GLU A 23 24.12 19.26 -7.45
C GLU A 23 25.60 19.56 -7.16
N SER A 24 26.46 18.57 -6.86
CA SER A 24 27.90 18.84 -6.65
C SER A 24 28.84 17.72 -7.16
N PRO A 25 29.66 17.98 -8.20
CA PRO A 25 30.67 17.05 -8.67
C PRO A 25 31.99 17.23 -7.89
N CYS A 26 32.23 16.40 -6.87
CA CYS A 26 33.55 16.30 -6.26
C CYS A 26 34.52 15.53 -7.17
N SER A 27 35.67 16.14 -7.44
CA SER A 27 36.79 15.50 -8.15
C SER A 27 37.83 15.03 -7.14
N LEU A 28 37.91 13.71 -6.93
CA LEU A 28 39.04 13.10 -6.23
C LEU A 28 40.30 13.27 -7.08
N ASN A 29 41.33 13.90 -6.51
CA ASN A 29 42.65 13.93 -7.10
C ASN A 29 43.53 12.78 -6.55
N ALA A 30 44.65 12.51 -7.21
CA ALA A 30 45.51 11.36 -6.87
C ALA A 30 46.17 11.48 -5.48
N CYS A 31 46.37 12.70 -4.97
CA CYS A 31 46.90 12.95 -3.63
C CYS A 31 45.83 12.70 -2.55
N ASP A 32 44.57 13.06 -2.79
CA ASP A 32 43.46 12.75 -1.86
C ASP A 32 43.37 11.24 -1.62
N VAL A 33 43.40 10.48 -2.72
CA VAL A 33 43.38 9.00 -2.72
C VAL A 33 44.58 8.41 -1.95
N PHE A 34 45.76 9.03 -2.05
CA PHE A 34 46.96 8.62 -1.33
C PHE A 34 46.92 8.99 0.17
N GLU A 35 46.37 10.15 0.52
CA GLU A 35 46.12 10.53 1.92
C GLU A 35 45.09 9.62 2.59
N MET A 36 44.03 9.21 1.89
CA MET A 36 43.02 8.29 2.43
C MET A 36 43.62 6.92 2.73
N PHE A 37 44.43 6.35 1.84
CA PHE A 37 45.15 5.09 2.09
C PHE A 37 46.10 5.20 3.29
N THR A 38 46.90 6.25 3.37
CA THR A 38 47.85 6.43 4.47
C THR A 38 47.15 6.64 5.82
N ARG A 39 45.98 7.30 5.86
CA ARG A 39 45.12 7.38 7.05
C ARG A 39 44.51 6.02 7.44
N SER A 40 44.12 5.16 6.49
CA SER A 40 43.64 3.81 6.80
C SER A 40 44.68 2.96 7.55
N SER A 41 45.98 3.21 7.33
CA SER A 41 47.09 2.56 8.06
C SER A 41 47.38 3.16 9.46
N ARG A 42 46.70 4.25 9.85
CA ARG A 42 46.90 4.96 11.12
C ARG A 42 45.57 5.32 11.76
N ALA A 43 45.08 4.44 12.63
CA ALA A 43 43.85 4.65 13.37
C ALA A 43 44.00 5.76 14.43
N GLU A 44 43.65 7.00 14.10
CA GLU A 44 43.16 7.98 15.09
C GLU A 44 42.47 9.22 14.49
N SER A 45 41.63 9.87 15.31
CA SER A 45 40.91 11.13 15.09
C SER A 45 39.73 11.15 14.10
N SER A 46 38.76 12.02 14.39
CA SER A 46 37.43 12.11 13.77
C SER A 46 37.43 12.85 12.42
N PRO A 47 36.50 12.52 11.49
CA PRO A 47 36.37 13.25 10.23
C PRO A 47 35.91 14.71 10.47
N PRO A 48 36.44 15.69 9.72
CA PRO A 48 35.92 17.06 9.73
C PRO A 48 34.55 17.12 9.06
N SER A 49 33.77 18.16 9.38
CA SER A 49 32.42 18.38 8.84
C SER A 49 32.46 18.85 7.38
N SER A 50 32.59 17.92 6.44
CA SER A 50 32.33 18.11 5.01
C SER A 50 31.41 17.01 4.47
N ALA A 51 30.68 17.28 3.39
CA ALA A 51 29.58 16.42 2.92
C ALA A 51 30.02 15.11 2.22
N CYS A 52 31.33 14.85 2.13
CA CYS A 52 31.87 13.63 1.51
C CYS A 52 32.06 12.51 2.55
N ASN A 53 31.26 11.45 2.48
CA ASN A 53 31.56 10.22 3.22
C ASN A 53 32.65 9.42 2.46
N PRO A 54 33.88 9.27 3.01
CA PRO A 54 35.03 8.72 2.30
C PRO A 54 34.91 7.21 1.98
N ASP A 55 34.32 6.42 2.88
CA ASP A 55 34.23 4.97 2.74
C ASP A 55 33.28 4.56 1.59
N LEU A 56 32.24 5.36 1.35
CA LEU A 56 31.29 5.13 0.27
C LEU A 56 31.97 5.32 -1.10
N GLN A 57 32.73 6.42 -1.23
CA GLN A 57 33.48 6.74 -2.44
C GLN A 57 34.52 5.64 -2.77
N TRP A 58 35.21 5.12 -1.74
CA TRP A 58 36.14 4.00 -1.90
C TRP A 58 35.46 2.71 -2.39
N ARG A 59 34.30 2.34 -1.82
CA ARG A 59 33.56 1.14 -2.27
C ARG A 59 33.04 1.27 -3.69
N GLN A 60 32.55 2.45 -4.09
CA GLN A 60 32.14 2.71 -5.47
C GLN A 60 33.33 2.63 -6.43
N LEU A 61 34.46 3.26 -6.08
CA LEU A 61 35.68 3.26 -6.90
C LEU A 61 36.26 1.85 -7.06
N ASP A 62 36.40 1.09 -5.96
CA ASP A 62 36.95 -0.26 -5.96
C ASP A 62 36.07 -1.24 -6.77
N ARG A 63 34.73 -1.18 -6.68
CA ARG A 63 33.84 -1.97 -7.55
C ARG A 63 34.02 -1.64 -9.03
N ARG A 64 34.12 -0.34 -9.36
CA ARG A 64 34.35 0.13 -10.73
C ARG A 64 35.71 -0.34 -11.27
N LEU A 65 36.77 -0.24 -10.46
CA LEU A 65 38.11 -0.77 -10.77
C LEU A 65 38.09 -2.30 -10.96
N ARG A 66 37.46 -3.03 -10.04
CA ARG A 66 37.29 -4.50 -10.11
C ARG A 66 36.52 -4.95 -11.34
N ALA A 67 35.79 -4.08 -12.05
CA ALA A 67 35.12 -4.40 -13.31
C ALA A 67 35.97 -4.15 -14.58
N ILE A 68 37.10 -3.44 -14.48
CA ILE A 68 37.96 -3.09 -15.63
C ILE A 68 38.78 -4.29 -16.12
N GLU A 69 39.30 -5.12 -15.20
CA GLU A 69 40.21 -6.23 -15.52
C GLU A 69 39.53 -7.62 -15.54
N GLN A 70 38.19 -7.67 -15.53
CA GLN A 70 37.49 -8.95 -15.58
C GLN A 70 37.64 -9.64 -16.95
N PRO A 71 37.70 -10.99 -16.99
CA PRO A 71 37.52 -11.72 -18.23
C PRO A 71 36.12 -11.52 -18.80
N ALA A 72 36.00 -11.64 -20.12
CA ALA A 72 34.76 -11.80 -20.83
C ALA A 72 34.82 -13.05 -21.72
N TRP A 73 33.67 -13.68 -21.93
CA TRP A 73 33.52 -14.81 -22.85
C TRP A 73 33.76 -14.41 -24.32
N THR A 74 34.14 -15.38 -25.15
CA THR A 74 34.48 -15.14 -26.56
C THR A 74 33.23 -15.14 -27.44
N ILE A 75 32.83 -13.97 -27.92
CA ILE A 75 31.68 -13.80 -28.83
C ILE A 75 32.10 -14.22 -30.25
N SER A 76 31.57 -15.33 -30.73
CA SER A 76 31.95 -15.94 -32.02
C SER A 76 30.91 -15.69 -33.11
N PHE A 77 31.41 -15.24 -34.26
CA PHE A 77 30.65 -15.05 -35.51
C PHE A 77 30.85 -16.23 -36.49
N GLY A 78 31.77 -17.16 -36.19
CA GLY A 78 32.13 -18.26 -37.10
C GLY A 78 30.98 -19.24 -37.37
N GLN A 79 31.07 -20.01 -38.46
CA GLN A 79 30.05 -21.01 -38.82
C GLN A 79 29.92 -22.13 -37.77
N SER A 80 31.03 -22.48 -37.10
CA SER A 80 31.09 -23.50 -36.06
C SER A 80 30.65 -23.04 -34.66
N ARG A 81 30.25 -21.77 -34.47
CA ARG A 81 29.99 -21.15 -33.15
C ARG A 81 29.05 -21.97 -32.25
N TRP A 82 27.97 -22.52 -32.80
CA TRP A 82 27.02 -23.35 -32.04
C TRP A 82 27.63 -24.69 -31.57
N ARG A 83 28.52 -25.30 -32.38
CA ARG A 83 29.28 -26.51 -31.99
C ARG A 83 30.40 -26.23 -31.00
N GLN A 84 30.90 -25.00 -30.94
CA GLN A 84 31.87 -24.54 -29.95
C GLN A 84 31.18 -24.28 -28.60
N CYS A 85 30.05 -23.57 -28.62
CA CYS A 85 29.20 -23.28 -27.45
C CYS A 85 28.78 -24.55 -26.71
N ALA A 86 28.37 -25.59 -27.44
CA ALA A 86 27.97 -26.89 -26.89
C ALA A 86 29.11 -27.70 -26.21
N LYS A 87 30.35 -27.18 -26.15
CA LYS A 87 31.44 -27.73 -25.34
C LYS A 87 31.60 -27.07 -23.96
N SER A 88 30.85 -25.99 -23.71
CA SER A 88 30.88 -25.28 -22.43
C SER A 88 30.02 -25.99 -21.36
N ALA A 89 30.07 -25.50 -20.12
CA ALA A 89 29.15 -25.93 -19.05
C ALA A 89 27.68 -25.51 -19.30
N CYS A 90 27.43 -24.62 -20.28
CA CYS A 90 26.11 -24.12 -20.61
C CYS A 90 25.47 -24.90 -21.77
N ARG A 91 24.14 -24.99 -21.76
CA ARG A 91 23.36 -25.62 -22.82
C ARG A 91 23.06 -24.58 -23.91
N CYS A 92 23.48 -24.86 -25.14
CA CYS A 92 23.25 -23.98 -26.29
C CYS A 92 22.28 -24.62 -27.28
N ASP A 93 21.17 -23.94 -27.60
CA ASP A 93 20.18 -24.39 -28.58
C ASP A 93 20.21 -23.48 -29.81
N SER A 94 20.69 -24.01 -30.93
CA SER A 94 20.78 -23.31 -32.21
C SER A 94 19.43 -23.11 -32.92
N THR A 95 18.38 -23.83 -32.52
CA THR A 95 17.03 -23.70 -33.10
C THR A 95 16.28 -22.52 -32.49
N ARG A 96 16.27 -22.42 -31.16
CA ARG A 96 15.72 -21.27 -30.41
C ARG A 96 16.69 -20.08 -30.33
N ARG A 97 17.94 -20.29 -30.76
CA ARG A 97 19.08 -19.36 -30.58
C ARG A 97 19.21 -18.89 -29.12
N SER A 98 19.27 -19.85 -28.21
CA SER A 98 19.33 -19.58 -26.77
C SER A 98 20.56 -20.21 -26.11
N LEU A 99 21.03 -19.57 -25.04
CA LEU A 99 22.10 -20.02 -24.16
C LEU A 99 21.55 -20.12 -22.75
N ASN A 100 21.61 -21.30 -22.14
CA ASN A 100 21.20 -21.52 -20.77
C ASN A 100 22.38 -21.99 -19.91
N CYS A 101 22.77 -21.17 -18.95
CA CYS A 101 23.77 -21.45 -17.93
C CYS A 101 23.14 -21.53 -16.52
N TRP A 102 21.83 -21.77 -16.42
CA TRP A 102 21.11 -21.74 -15.15
C TRP A 102 21.72 -22.72 -14.15
N ARG A 103 22.05 -22.22 -12.95
CA ARG A 103 22.61 -23.03 -11.85
C ARG A 103 23.93 -23.76 -12.18
N ALA A 104 24.66 -23.30 -13.21
CA ALA A 104 25.95 -23.88 -13.63
C ALA A 104 27.12 -23.59 -12.66
N GLY A 105 26.92 -22.76 -11.63
CA GLY A 105 27.91 -22.45 -10.60
C GLY A 105 28.95 -21.40 -11.00
N ILE A 106 28.71 -20.65 -12.07
CA ILE A 106 29.66 -19.75 -12.71
C ILE A 106 29.99 -18.56 -11.80
N THR A 107 31.28 -18.31 -11.56
CA THR A 107 31.80 -17.14 -10.83
C THR A 107 32.26 -16.01 -11.75
N THR A 108 32.77 -16.35 -12.93
CA THR A 108 33.39 -15.44 -13.91
C THR A 108 33.14 -15.97 -15.33
N LEU A 109 33.03 -15.06 -16.31
CA LEU A 109 32.80 -15.42 -17.71
C LEU A 109 34.16 -15.50 -18.44
N THR A 110 34.81 -16.66 -18.42
CA THR A 110 36.16 -16.82 -19.01
C THR A 110 36.13 -16.85 -20.54
N PRO A 111 37.24 -16.47 -21.22
CA PRO A 111 37.30 -16.44 -22.69
C PRO A 111 37.08 -17.81 -23.35
N ASP A 112 37.30 -18.91 -22.63
CA ASP A 112 37.11 -20.28 -23.11
C ASP A 112 35.62 -20.61 -23.38
N LEU A 113 34.71 -19.87 -22.74
CA LEU A 113 33.29 -19.90 -23.04
C LEU A 113 33.07 -19.21 -24.40
N ILE A 114 32.77 -19.98 -25.45
CA ILE A 114 32.51 -19.45 -26.79
C ILE A 114 31.00 -19.30 -27.00
N VAL A 115 30.51 -18.05 -27.11
CA VAL A 115 29.08 -17.74 -27.24
C VAL A 115 28.73 -17.24 -28.65
N PRO A 116 27.63 -17.70 -29.28
CA PRO A 116 27.21 -17.21 -30.59
C PRO A 116 26.76 -15.75 -30.58
N ALA A 117 27.21 -14.95 -31.55
CA ALA A 117 26.82 -13.53 -31.67
C ALA A 117 25.33 -13.30 -32.04
N ASP A 118 24.65 -14.35 -32.53
CA ASP A 118 23.25 -14.36 -32.98
C ASP A 118 22.26 -14.93 -31.95
N LEU A 119 22.67 -14.98 -30.67
CA LEU A 119 21.79 -15.29 -29.54
C LEU A 119 20.60 -14.33 -29.45
N VAL A 120 19.44 -14.89 -29.08
CA VAL A 120 18.16 -14.19 -28.85
C VAL A 120 17.78 -14.21 -27.38
N ASN A 121 18.12 -15.28 -26.65
CA ASN A 121 17.94 -15.40 -25.20
C ASN A 121 19.26 -15.86 -24.54
N ILE A 122 19.64 -15.21 -23.45
CA ILE A 122 20.72 -15.62 -22.54
C ILE A 122 20.14 -15.75 -21.12
N ASP A 123 20.28 -16.92 -20.51
CA ASP A 123 19.97 -17.20 -19.10
C ASP A 123 21.28 -17.52 -18.33
N LEU A 124 21.62 -16.65 -17.39
CA LEU A 124 22.74 -16.76 -16.45
C LEU A 124 22.27 -16.92 -14.99
N GLY A 125 21.01 -17.29 -14.77
CA GLY A 125 20.35 -17.28 -13.46
C GLY A 125 20.92 -18.25 -12.42
N THR A 126 20.75 -17.94 -11.13
CA THR A 126 21.20 -18.76 -9.98
C THR A 126 22.69 -19.11 -10.07
N ASN A 127 23.54 -18.09 -10.22
CA ASN A 127 25.00 -18.23 -10.34
C ASN A 127 25.73 -17.35 -9.30
N LYS A 128 27.05 -17.17 -9.45
CA LYS A 128 27.92 -16.46 -8.50
C LYS A 128 28.69 -15.32 -9.17
N LEU A 129 28.15 -14.76 -10.25
CA LEU A 129 28.75 -13.62 -10.95
C LEU A 129 28.74 -12.40 -10.04
N ARG A 130 29.91 -11.76 -9.85
CA ARG A 130 30.07 -10.55 -9.01
C ARG A 130 30.26 -9.26 -9.81
N THR A 131 30.93 -9.37 -10.94
CA THR A 131 31.34 -8.25 -11.80
C THR A 131 31.30 -8.72 -13.25
N LEU A 132 31.04 -7.78 -14.16
CA LEU A 132 31.07 -8.00 -15.60
C LEU A 132 32.10 -7.06 -16.23
N HIS A 133 32.82 -7.53 -17.24
CA HIS A 133 33.60 -6.62 -18.09
C HIS A 133 32.67 -5.91 -19.08
N LYS A 134 32.96 -4.64 -19.40
CA LYS A 134 32.16 -3.80 -20.32
C LYS A 134 31.92 -4.39 -21.72
N THR A 135 32.72 -5.37 -22.15
CA THR A 135 32.55 -6.03 -23.46
C THR A 135 31.69 -7.29 -23.45
N THR A 136 31.17 -7.73 -22.29
CA THR A 136 30.50 -9.04 -22.13
C THR A 136 29.37 -9.25 -23.15
N PHE A 137 28.59 -8.22 -23.49
CA PHE A 137 27.50 -8.31 -24.48
C PHE A 137 27.78 -7.53 -25.78
N LYS A 138 29.04 -7.16 -26.03
CA LYS A 138 29.41 -6.28 -27.15
C LYS A 138 29.12 -6.94 -28.50
N GLY A 139 28.27 -6.28 -29.30
CA GLY A 139 27.87 -6.75 -30.62
C GLY A 139 26.68 -7.74 -30.64
N MET A 140 26.11 -8.13 -29.49
CA MET A 140 24.96 -9.05 -29.40
C MET A 140 23.62 -8.39 -29.81
N ARG A 141 23.56 -7.84 -31.02
CA ARG A 141 22.42 -7.06 -31.54
C ARG A 141 21.13 -7.87 -31.72
N SER A 142 21.19 -9.20 -31.70
CA SER A 142 20.02 -10.09 -31.84
C SER A 142 19.34 -10.41 -30.51
N LEU A 143 19.96 -10.07 -29.37
CA LEU A 143 19.47 -10.43 -28.05
C LEU A 143 18.17 -9.69 -27.74
N ALA A 144 17.14 -10.45 -27.37
CA ALA A 144 15.82 -9.98 -26.98
C ALA A 144 15.54 -10.22 -25.48
N GLU A 145 16.16 -11.24 -24.89
CA GLU A 145 16.01 -11.59 -23.47
C GLU A 145 17.39 -11.80 -22.83
N LEU A 146 17.63 -11.11 -21.71
CA LEU A 146 18.80 -11.30 -20.86
C LEU A 146 18.35 -11.52 -19.43
N ASP A 147 18.58 -12.73 -18.93
CA ASP A 147 18.29 -13.12 -17.56
C ASP A 147 19.58 -13.34 -16.76
N MET A 148 19.68 -12.64 -15.64
CA MET A 148 20.82 -12.60 -14.73
C MET A 148 20.39 -12.65 -13.27
N PHE A 149 19.17 -13.15 -13.00
CA PHE A 149 18.61 -13.22 -11.66
C PHE A 149 19.46 -14.07 -10.70
N ASP A 150 19.31 -13.83 -9.39
CA ASP A 150 19.85 -14.69 -8.33
C ASP A 150 21.38 -14.90 -8.48
N ASN A 151 22.09 -13.77 -8.52
CA ASN A 151 23.54 -13.68 -8.69
C ASN A 151 24.13 -12.74 -7.62
N HIS A 152 25.41 -12.38 -7.73
CA HIS A 152 26.12 -11.57 -6.73
C HIS A 152 26.59 -10.24 -7.32
N VAL A 153 25.97 -9.75 -8.40
CA VAL A 153 26.49 -8.62 -9.20
C VAL A 153 26.43 -7.33 -8.38
N GLU A 154 27.60 -6.76 -8.08
CA GLU A 154 27.74 -5.55 -7.26
C GLU A 154 27.67 -4.24 -8.10
N TYR A 155 27.99 -4.31 -9.39
CA TYR A 155 28.09 -3.15 -10.28
C TYR A 155 27.94 -3.55 -11.76
N LEU A 156 27.29 -2.67 -12.55
CA LEU A 156 27.15 -2.78 -14.01
C LEU A 156 28.00 -1.68 -14.70
N PRO A 157 28.96 -2.03 -15.58
CA PRO A 157 29.75 -1.04 -16.30
C PRO A 157 28.90 -0.12 -17.19
N ALA A 158 29.23 1.17 -17.23
CA ALA A 158 28.64 2.10 -18.19
C ALA A 158 28.77 1.56 -19.63
N GLY A 159 27.66 1.59 -20.38
CA GLY A 159 27.57 1.07 -21.75
C GLY A 159 27.49 -0.45 -21.91
N ILE A 160 27.39 -1.24 -20.81
CA ILE A 160 27.29 -2.72 -20.86
C ILE A 160 26.16 -3.24 -21.76
N PHE A 161 25.07 -2.46 -21.92
CA PHE A 161 23.91 -2.79 -22.75
C PHE A 161 23.87 -2.06 -24.11
N ASP A 162 24.87 -1.25 -24.48
CA ASP A 162 24.82 -0.40 -25.69
C ASP A 162 24.65 -1.16 -27.02
N SER A 163 25.04 -2.44 -27.04
CA SER A 163 24.87 -3.29 -28.23
C SER A 163 23.48 -3.94 -28.32
N LEU A 164 22.68 -3.90 -27.25
CA LEU A 164 21.48 -4.72 -27.07
C LEU A 164 20.22 -4.03 -27.62
N VAL A 165 20.31 -3.51 -28.85
CA VAL A 165 19.29 -2.68 -29.51
C VAL A 165 17.94 -3.37 -29.77
N ASN A 166 17.85 -4.69 -29.55
CA ASN A 166 16.61 -5.47 -29.64
C ASN A 166 16.13 -6.04 -28.30
N LEU A 167 16.80 -5.72 -27.18
CA LEU A 167 16.45 -6.22 -25.86
C LEU A 167 15.05 -5.76 -25.46
N ARG A 168 14.23 -6.72 -25.01
CA ARG A 168 12.85 -6.56 -24.54
C ARG A 168 12.74 -6.87 -23.06
N ILE A 169 13.39 -7.93 -22.61
CA ILE A 169 13.30 -8.43 -21.25
C ILE A 169 14.70 -8.39 -20.64
N LEU A 170 14.82 -7.66 -19.53
CA LEU A 170 16.03 -7.62 -18.71
C LEU A 170 15.67 -7.99 -17.26
N ARG A 171 16.33 -9.02 -16.74
CA ARG A 171 16.10 -9.52 -15.38
C ARG A 171 17.41 -9.55 -14.60
N LEU A 172 17.48 -8.74 -13.55
CA LEU A 172 18.65 -8.47 -12.70
C LEU A 172 18.32 -8.61 -11.21
N GLN A 173 17.14 -9.13 -10.89
CA GLN A 173 16.64 -9.27 -9.53
C GLN A 173 17.46 -10.24 -8.69
N ARG A 174 17.49 -10.01 -7.37
CA ARG A 174 18.34 -10.78 -6.44
C ARG A 174 19.81 -10.71 -6.84
N ASN A 175 20.31 -9.48 -6.94
CA ASN A 175 21.73 -9.15 -7.07
C ASN A 175 22.09 -8.12 -5.98
N TYR A 176 23.30 -7.56 -6.03
CA TYR A 176 23.81 -6.61 -5.03
C TYR A 176 24.05 -5.22 -5.64
N LEU A 177 23.24 -4.82 -6.63
CA LEU A 177 23.36 -3.52 -7.29
C LEU A 177 23.00 -2.39 -6.33
N GLU A 178 23.93 -1.47 -6.08
CA GLU A 178 23.72 -0.27 -5.26
C GLU A 178 23.49 1.01 -6.10
N GLU A 179 23.91 1.00 -7.36
CA GLU A 179 23.76 2.11 -8.32
C GLU A 179 23.49 1.60 -9.75
N ILE A 180 22.88 2.44 -10.59
CA ILE A 180 22.69 2.24 -12.04
C ILE A 180 23.18 3.50 -12.75
N ASP A 181 23.88 3.35 -13.88
CA ASP A 181 24.30 4.48 -14.72
C ASP A 181 23.10 5.15 -15.39
N SER A 182 23.03 6.48 -15.41
CA SER A 182 21.90 7.24 -15.97
C SER A 182 21.66 6.99 -17.47
N HIS A 183 22.62 6.41 -18.19
CA HIS A 183 22.49 6.08 -19.61
C HIS A 183 22.32 4.57 -19.86
N ALA A 184 22.20 3.74 -18.83
CA ALA A 184 22.21 2.27 -18.94
C ALA A 184 21.21 1.71 -19.96
N PHE A 185 20.03 2.34 -20.10
CA PHE A 185 18.95 1.89 -21.00
C PHE A 185 18.78 2.74 -22.27
N ARG A 186 19.62 3.76 -22.48
CA ARG A 186 19.57 4.72 -23.61
C ARG A 186 19.50 4.05 -25.00
N SER A 187 20.21 2.93 -25.14
CA SER A 187 20.37 2.18 -26.38
C SER A 187 19.34 1.04 -26.54
N THR A 188 18.73 0.58 -25.44
CA THR A 188 17.83 -0.58 -25.38
C THR A 188 16.36 -0.16 -25.56
N LYS A 189 16.08 0.54 -26.66
CA LYS A 189 14.79 1.22 -26.91
C LYS A 189 13.57 0.30 -27.05
N LYS A 190 13.77 -1.01 -27.16
CA LYS A 190 12.70 -2.03 -27.27
C LYS A 190 12.40 -2.73 -25.94
N LEU A 191 12.96 -2.25 -24.82
CA LEU A 191 12.64 -2.77 -23.50
C LEU A 191 11.13 -2.68 -23.24
N PHE A 192 10.62 -3.74 -22.64
CA PHE A 192 9.22 -4.06 -22.39
C PHE A 192 9.02 -4.46 -20.91
N HIS A 193 9.99 -5.20 -20.36
CA HIS A 193 10.05 -5.62 -18.98
C HIS A 193 11.46 -5.42 -18.40
N VAL A 194 11.54 -4.74 -17.25
CA VAL A 194 12.76 -4.60 -16.45
C VAL A 194 12.46 -5.01 -15.01
N ASP A 195 13.14 -6.06 -14.53
CA ASP A 195 13.13 -6.47 -13.12
C ASP A 195 14.50 -6.19 -12.48
N LEU A 196 14.49 -5.23 -11.56
CA LEU A 196 15.62 -4.79 -10.72
C LEU A 196 15.32 -5.05 -9.23
N SER A 197 14.27 -5.81 -8.93
CA SER A 197 13.81 -6.03 -7.56
C SER A 197 14.86 -6.75 -6.70
N ASN A 198 14.72 -6.68 -5.38
CA ASN A 198 15.59 -7.42 -4.45
C ASN A 198 17.09 -7.11 -4.67
N ASN A 199 17.42 -5.82 -4.81
CA ASN A 199 18.78 -5.28 -4.92
C ASN A 199 19.01 -4.25 -3.78
N PHE A 200 20.08 -3.45 -3.83
CA PHE A 200 20.44 -2.47 -2.81
C PHE A 200 20.42 -1.01 -3.31
N LEU A 201 19.66 -0.72 -4.37
CA LEU A 201 19.64 0.60 -5.02
C LEU A 201 19.19 1.70 -4.04
N TYR A 202 19.99 2.75 -3.86
CA TYR A 202 19.71 3.83 -2.91
C TYR A 202 18.92 5.02 -3.49
N SER A 203 18.97 5.18 -4.82
CA SER A 203 18.25 6.22 -5.56
C SER A 203 18.03 5.77 -7.01
N LEU A 204 17.16 6.49 -7.73
CA LEU A 204 17.08 6.42 -9.19
C LEU A 204 17.80 7.63 -9.81
N PRO A 205 18.51 7.47 -10.94
CA PRO A 205 19.02 8.60 -11.72
C PRO A 205 17.90 9.39 -12.40
N GLU A 206 18.18 10.65 -12.72
CA GLU A 206 17.38 11.47 -13.62
C GLU A 206 17.26 10.79 -15.00
N LYS A 207 16.06 10.85 -15.60
CA LYS A 207 15.80 10.47 -17.01
C LYS A 207 16.20 9.04 -17.41
N LEU A 208 16.38 8.12 -16.44
CA LEU A 208 16.91 6.76 -16.65
C LEU A 208 16.20 5.97 -17.77
N PHE A 209 14.89 6.19 -17.94
CA PHE A 209 14.04 5.50 -18.92
C PHE A 209 13.59 6.37 -20.11
N ALA A 210 14.15 7.57 -20.29
CA ALA A 210 13.68 8.58 -21.26
C ALA A 210 13.82 8.20 -22.75
N ASN A 211 14.30 6.99 -23.07
CA ASN A 211 14.34 6.46 -24.44
C ASN A 211 13.63 5.11 -24.60
N ASN A 212 12.81 4.71 -23.61
CA ASN A 212 12.27 3.36 -23.47
C ASN A 212 10.73 3.36 -23.44
N SER A 213 10.08 4.10 -24.35
CA SER A 213 8.62 4.30 -24.36
C SER A 213 7.77 3.04 -24.54
N PHE A 214 8.38 1.91 -24.93
CA PHE A 214 7.76 0.58 -25.02
C PHE A 214 7.79 -0.24 -23.71
N LEU A 215 8.35 0.30 -22.62
CA LEU A 215 8.31 -0.37 -21.31
C LEU A 215 6.86 -0.41 -20.81
N GLU A 216 6.32 -1.62 -20.65
CA GLU A 216 5.00 -1.85 -20.05
C GLU A 216 5.11 -2.18 -18.55
N THR A 217 6.23 -2.77 -18.12
CA THR A 217 6.41 -3.24 -16.74
C THR A 217 7.80 -2.93 -16.18
N ILE A 218 7.83 -2.32 -14.99
CA ILE A 218 9.05 -2.02 -14.22
C ILE A 218 8.85 -2.50 -12.78
N ASP A 219 9.73 -3.38 -12.31
CA ASP A 219 9.82 -3.78 -10.90
C ASP A 219 11.17 -3.33 -10.32
N ILE A 220 11.13 -2.47 -9.30
CA ILE A 220 12.29 -2.04 -8.51
C ILE A 220 11.98 -2.22 -7.01
N SER A 221 11.10 -3.18 -6.69
CA SER A 221 10.67 -3.47 -5.32
C SER A 221 11.79 -4.07 -4.46
N ASN A 222 11.62 -4.02 -3.14
CA ASN A 222 12.58 -4.57 -2.16
C ASN A 222 14.03 -4.08 -2.40
N ASN A 223 14.16 -2.76 -2.56
CA ASN A 223 15.42 -2.05 -2.74
C ASN A 223 15.66 -1.09 -1.56
N HIS A 224 16.54 -0.10 -1.70
CA HIS A 224 16.90 0.84 -0.63
C HIS A 224 16.58 2.30 -0.99
N ILE A 225 15.72 2.52 -2.00
CA ILE A 225 15.50 3.82 -2.64
C ILE A 225 14.92 4.81 -1.63
N MET A 226 15.65 5.90 -1.38
CA MET A 226 15.19 7.01 -0.53
C MET A 226 14.77 8.23 -1.35
N TYR A 227 15.36 8.41 -2.54
CA TYR A 227 15.19 9.56 -3.42
C TYR A 227 14.98 9.12 -4.87
N MET A 228 14.02 9.77 -5.54
CA MET A 228 13.71 9.59 -6.95
C MET A 228 13.45 10.99 -7.53
N PRO A 229 14.29 11.48 -8.47
CA PRO A 229 13.99 12.66 -9.27
C PRO A 229 12.59 12.58 -9.90
N SER A 230 11.92 13.72 -10.01
CA SER A 230 10.58 13.80 -10.61
C SER A 230 10.55 13.43 -12.10
N ASP A 231 11.71 13.37 -12.78
CA ASP A 231 11.84 12.95 -14.17
C ASP A 231 12.43 11.55 -14.39
N SER A 232 12.69 10.75 -13.35
CA SER A 232 13.23 9.39 -13.49
C SER A 232 12.38 8.49 -14.40
N PHE A 233 11.07 8.73 -14.43
CA PHE A 233 10.06 7.99 -15.19
C PHE A 233 9.57 8.73 -16.45
N VAL A 234 10.24 9.82 -16.88
CA VAL A 234 9.83 10.58 -18.08
C VAL A 234 9.99 9.74 -19.36
N GLY A 235 9.10 9.95 -20.34
CA GLY A 235 9.13 9.25 -21.63
C GLY A 235 8.56 7.82 -21.64
N LEU A 236 8.02 7.36 -20.51
CA LEU A 236 7.38 6.05 -20.37
C LEU A 236 5.90 6.11 -20.82
N GLU A 237 5.70 6.04 -22.14
CA GLU A 237 4.38 6.21 -22.77
C GLU A 237 3.48 4.97 -22.66
N SER A 238 4.05 3.76 -22.50
CA SER A 238 3.30 2.48 -22.49
C SER A 238 3.24 1.80 -21.11
N LEU A 239 3.74 2.43 -20.04
CA LEU A 239 3.94 1.76 -18.75
C LEU A 239 2.63 1.49 -18.03
N GLN A 240 2.27 0.21 -17.86
CA GLN A 240 1.06 -0.26 -17.19
C GLN A 240 1.29 -0.60 -15.72
N ILE A 241 2.47 -1.14 -15.36
CA ILE A 241 2.78 -1.62 -14.01
C ILE A 241 4.12 -1.03 -13.51
N LEU A 242 4.07 -0.38 -12.34
CA LEU A 242 5.24 0.12 -11.62
C LEU A 242 5.23 -0.39 -10.18
N ASP A 243 6.19 -1.24 -9.83
CA ASP A 243 6.40 -1.72 -8.46
C ASP A 243 7.60 -1.03 -7.80
N LEU A 244 7.31 -0.20 -6.80
CA LEU A 244 8.27 0.50 -5.94
C LEU A 244 8.12 0.07 -4.47
N SER A 245 7.42 -1.03 -4.20
CA SER A 245 7.16 -1.51 -2.84
C SER A 245 8.44 -1.90 -2.09
N LYS A 246 8.40 -1.91 -0.75
CA LYS A 246 9.51 -2.33 0.12
C LYS A 246 10.80 -1.52 -0.10
N ASN A 247 10.66 -0.23 -0.36
CA ASN A 247 11.76 0.72 -0.47
C ASN A 247 11.83 1.61 0.79
N LYS A 248 12.52 2.75 0.70
CA LYS A 248 12.73 3.68 1.82
C LYS A 248 12.24 5.10 1.47
N ILE A 249 11.33 5.21 0.50
CA ILE A 249 10.77 6.47 -0.04
C ILE A 249 10.00 7.18 1.07
N GLN A 250 10.22 8.49 1.24
CA GLN A 250 9.62 9.30 2.31
C GLN A 250 8.62 10.35 1.80
N ARG A 251 8.79 10.79 0.56
CA ARG A 251 7.97 11.83 -0.08
C ARG A 251 7.69 11.42 -1.52
N ILE A 252 6.53 11.85 -2.02
CA ILE A 252 6.19 11.82 -3.45
C ILE A 252 5.87 13.27 -3.84
N GLU A 253 6.57 13.77 -4.85
CA GLU A 253 6.48 15.16 -5.29
C GLU A 253 5.60 15.29 -6.54
N ASN A 254 5.31 16.52 -6.96
CA ASN A 254 4.56 16.74 -8.19
C ASN A 254 5.39 16.30 -9.43
N GLY A 255 4.73 15.74 -10.44
CA GLY A 255 5.34 15.28 -11.69
C GLY A 255 6.04 13.92 -11.63
N THR A 256 6.39 13.38 -10.45
CA THR A 256 7.09 12.09 -10.29
C THR A 256 6.44 10.93 -11.06
N PHE A 257 5.10 10.94 -11.17
CA PHE A 257 4.33 9.93 -11.90
C PHE A 257 3.59 10.53 -13.10
N SER A 258 4.35 11.10 -14.04
CA SER A 258 3.85 11.60 -15.34
C SER A 258 3.46 10.48 -16.33
N LEU A 259 2.65 9.52 -15.88
CA LEU A 259 2.47 8.19 -16.48
C LEU A 259 1.00 7.91 -16.83
N LYS A 260 0.57 8.33 -18.03
CA LYS A 260 -0.86 8.34 -18.43
C LYS A 260 -1.50 6.96 -18.61
N THR A 261 -0.69 5.94 -18.90
CA THR A 261 -1.08 4.55 -19.19
C THR A 261 -0.94 3.60 -18.00
N LEU A 262 -0.51 4.12 -16.84
CA LEU A 262 -0.26 3.32 -15.64
C LEU A 262 -1.57 2.84 -15.01
N GLN A 263 -1.76 1.52 -14.96
CA GLN A 263 -2.92 0.86 -14.37
C GLN A 263 -2.64 0.42 -12.92
N ILE A 264 -1.40 0.02 -12.61
CA ILE A 264 -1.03 -0.53 -11.30
C ILE A 264 0.20 0.21 -10.75
N LEU A 265 0.02 0.96 -9.66
CA LEU A 265 1.09 1.61 -8.91
C LEU A 265 1.19 0.99 -7.51
N LYS A 266 2.35 0.40 -7.18
CA LYS A 266 2.61 -0.18 -5.86
C LYS A 266 3.69 0.60 -5.12
N LEU A 267 3.32 1.13 -3.97
CA LEU A 267 4.16 1.94 -3.07
C LEU A 267 4.17 1.40 -1.63
N SER A 268 3.62 0.20 -1.43
CA SER A 268 3.56 -0.57 -0.19
C SER A 268 4.89 -0.66 0.57
N ASP A 269 4.86 -0.84 1.89
CA ASP A 269 6.06 -1.09 2.72
C ASP A 269 7.17 -0.01 2.57
N ASN A 270 6.79 1.26 2.37
CA ASN A 270 7.72 2.38 2.28
C ASN A 270 7.71 3.22 3.58
N LYS A 271 8.20 4.46 3.51
CA LYS A 271 8.23 5.40 4.65
C LYS A 271 7.47 6.68 4.32
N ILE A 272 6.55 6.65 3.35
CA ILE A 272 5.91 7.83 2.78
C ILE A 272 5.08 8.51 3.87
N CYS A 273 5.45 9.73 4.22
CA CYS A 273 4.77 10.56 5.20
C CYS A 273 4.17 11.85 4.60
N ASN A 274 4.48 12.15 3.33
CA ASN A 274 3.92 13.28 2.59
C ASN A 274 3.78 12.93 1.10
N ILE A 275 2.71 13.38 0.48
CA ILE A 275 2.43 13.26 -0.96
C ILE A 275 1.91 14.63 -1.42
N SER A 276 2.46 15.20 -2.49
CA SER A 276 1.95 16.46 -3.05
C SER A 276 0.51 16.31 -3.59
N GLU A 277 -0.32 17.35 -3.45
CA GLU A 277 -1.73 17.36 -3.90
C GLU A 277 -1.94 16.87 -5.35
N ASN A 278 -1.00 17.18 -6.24
CA ASN A 278 -1.08 16.82 -7.67
C ASN A 278 -0.20 15.60 -8.05
N ALA A 279 0.36 14.87 -7.10
CA ALA A 279 1.32 13.77 -7.37
C ALA A 279 0.79 12.69 -8.33
N PHE A 280 -0.53 12.49 -8.39
CA PHE A 280 -1.21 11.53 -9.27
C PHE A 280 -2.03 12.20 -10.39
N GLU A 281 -1.86 13.51 -10.65
CA GLU A 281 -2.67 14.30 -11.61
C GLU A 281 -2.68 13.72 -13.04
N SER A 282 -1.61 13.03 -13.43
CA SER A 282 -1.45 12.39 -14.75
C SER A 282 -1.93 10.93 -14.83
N LEU A 283 -2.29 10.29 -13.72
CA LEU A 283 -2.52 8.84 -13.63
C LEU A 283 -3.95 8.42 -14.07
N GLN A 284 -4.38 8.90 -15.23
CA GLN A 284 -5.76 8.81 -15.72
C GLN A 284 -6.26 7.37 -15.95
N ALA A 285 -5.35 6.42 -16.23
CA ALA A 285 -5.65 5.01 -16.43
C ALA A 285 -5.51 4.14 -15.16
N LEU A 286 -5.27 4.73 -13.99
CA LEU A 286 -4.94 3.99 -12.77
C LEU A 286 -6.14 3.21 -12.22
N GLU A 287 -6.02 1.88 -12.20
CA GLU A 287 -7.04 0.94 -11.72
C GLU A 287 -6.76 0.43 -10.30
N THR A 288 -5.49 0.34 -9.91
CA THR A 288 -5.03 -0.18 -8.61
C THR A 288 -3.90 0.68 -8.02
N LEU A 289 -4.11 1.15 -6.78
CA LEU A 289 -3.12 1.91 -6.00
C LEU A 289 -2.90 1.25 -4.63
N LEU A 290 -1.67 0.79 -4.39
CA LEU A 290 -1.26 0.20 -3.10
C LEU A 290 -0.33 1.16 -2.36
N LEU A 291 -0.76 1.68 -1.22
CA LEU A 291 -0.05 2.63 -0.36
C LEU A 291 0.09 2.12 1.08
N GLU A 292 -0.12 0.83 1.31
CA GLU A 292 -0.24 0.27 2.65
C GLU A 292 1.11 0.09 3.36
N ARG A 293 1.09 -0.02 4.70
CA ARG A 293 2.30 -0.12 5.53
C ARG A 293 3.28 1.04 5.29
N ASN A 294 2.74 2.27 5.26
CA ASN A 294 3.47 3.53 5.09
C ASN A 294 3.35 4.42 6.34
N LYS A 295 3.51 5.75 6.21
CA LYS A 295 3.52 6.71 7.32
C LYS A 295 2.59 7.91 7.12
N LEU A 296 1.59 7.81 6.25
CA LEU A 296 0.66 8.90 5.97
C LEU A 296 -0.13 9.27 7.23
N GLN A 297 -0.24 10.56 7.55
CA GLN A 297 -1.01 11.09 8.69
C GLN A 297 -2.35 11.71 8.27
N SER A 298 -2.42 12.14 7.01
CA SER A 298 -3.60 12.66 6.32
C SER A 298 -3.50 12.31 4.83
N ILE A 299 -4.60 12.52 4.10
CA ILE A 299 -4.66 12.44 2.64
C ILE A 299 -4.80 13.88 2.10
N PRO A 300 -4.02 14.32 1.11
CA PRO A 300 -4.23 15.62 0.46
C PRO A 300 -5.56 15.60 -0.31
N THR A 301 -6.41 16.61 -0.13
CA THR A 301 -7.81 16.60 -0.61
C THR A 301 -7.95 16.39 -2.12
N ARG A 302 -7.00 16.90 -2.91
CA ARG A 302 -6.98 16.78 -4.38
C ARG A 302 -6.30 15.52 -4.92
N LEU A 303 -5.66 14.71 -4.06
CA LEU A 303 -4.76 13.62 -4.50
C LEU A 303 -5.43 12.61 -5.45
N PHE A 304 -6.73 12.39 -5.31
CA PHE A 304 -7.50 11.44 -6.10
C PHE A 304 -8.45 12.08 -7.12
N HIS A 305 -8.33 13.39 -7.40
CA HIS A 305 -9.25 14.12 -8.29
C HIS A 305 -9.21 13.68 -9.77
N ASN A 306 -8.12 13.07 -10.23
CA ASN A 306 -7.87 12.78 -11.65
C ASN A 306 -7.73 11.26 -11.95
N VAL A 307 -7.98 10.40 -10.96
CA VAL A 307 -7.83 8.93 -11.06
C VAL A 307 -9.19 8.24 -11.09
N ASP A 308 -10.11 8.74 -11.94
CA ASP A 308 -11.51 8.30 -12.03
C ASP A 308 -11.67 6.79 -12.30
N CYS A 309 -10.66 6.15 -12.90
CA CYS A 309 -10.60 4.71 -13.19
C CYS A 309 -10.30 3.81 -11.98
N LEU A 310 -9.98 4.38 -10.80
CA LEU A 310 -9.46 3.62 -9.66
C LEU A 310 -10.51 2.66 -9.09
N THR A 311 -10.23 1.36 -9.14
CA THR A 311 -11.11 0.28 -8.66
C THR A 311 -10.67 -0.29 -7.32
N PHE A 312 -9.37 -0.23 -7.00
CA PHE A 312 -8.77 -0.76 -5.78
C PHE A 312 -7.82 0.25 -5.14
N LEU A 313 -8.10 0.64 -3.89
CA LEU A 313 -7.27 1.53 -3.08
C LEU A 313 -6.98 0.92 -1.71
N ASP A 314 -5.72 0.65 -1.42
CA ASP A 314 -5.25 0.20 -0.11
C ASP A 314 -4.38 1.27 0.56
N LEU A 315 -4.89 1.78 1.69
CA LEU A 315 -4.25 2.77 2.56
C LEU A 315 -4.03 2.18 3.97
N SER A 316 -4.13 0.86 4.13
CA SER A 316 -4.06 0.20 5.44
C SER A 316 -2.68 0.28 6.10
N SER A 317 -2.63 0.08 7.43
CA SER A 317 -1.39 0.19 8.22
C SER A 317 -0.65 1.52 7.98
N ASN A 318 -1.38 2.63 8.08
CA ASN A 318 -0.85 4.00 8.04
C ASN A 318 -1.19 4.71 9.36
N ASN A 319 -0.95 6.02 9.45
CA ASN A 319 -1.21 6.83 10.65
C ASN A 319 -2.36 7.83 10.46
N LEU A 320 -3.30 7.58 9.53
CA LEU A 320 -4.37 8.52 9.17
C LEU A 320 -5.23 8.82 10.39
N MET A 321 -5.26 10.08 10.84
CA MET A 321 -5.96 10.48 12.08
C MET A 321 -7.39 10.97 11.83
N SER A 322 -7.63 11.56 10.67
CA SER A 322 -8.92 12.08 10.22
C SER A 322 -9.02 12.07 8.70
N LEU A 323 -10.24 12.27 8.20
CA LEU A 323 -10.57 12.58 6.80
C LEU A 323 -11.32 13.92 6.77
N THR A 324 -11.34 14.59 5.62
CA THR A 324 -12.12 15.81 5.38
C THR A 324 -13.48 15.54 4.74
N GLY A 325 -13.65 14.37 4.11
CA GLY A 325 -14.91 13.89 3.52
C GLY A 325 -15.02 14.12 2.02
N VAL A 326 -14.01 14.71 1.37
CA VAL A 326 -13.97 14.97 -0.08
C VAL A 326 -12.94 14.12 -0.83
N GLU A 327 -12.06 13.41 -0.13
CA GLU A 327 -10.92 12.67 -0.70
C GLU A 327 -11.36 11.64 -1.75
N PHE A 328 -12.53 11.02 -1.56
CA PHE A 328 -13.05 9.95 -2.41
C PHE A 328 -14.20 10.42 -3.33
N GLU A 329 -14.47 11.72 -3.40
CA GLU A 329 -15.65 12.30 -4.07
C GLU A 329 -15.71 12.01 -5.58
N LYS A 330 -14.55 11.79 -6.22
CA LYS A 330 -14.44 11.44 -7.66
C LYS A 330 -14.36 9.93 -7.91
N LEU A 331 -14.09 9.11 -6.90
CA LEU A 331 -13.78 7.67 -7.02
C LEU A 331 -15.04 6.79 -7.25
N LYS A 332 -15.76 7.05 -8.34
CA LYS A 332 -17.05 6.44 -8.67
C LYS A 332 -16.93 4.98 -9.10
N LEU A 333 -15.77 4.55 -9.60
CA LEU A 333 -15.50 3.17 -10.02
C LEU A 333 -14.82 2.31 -8.94
N LEU A 334 -14.61 2.87 -7.74
CA LEU A 334 -13.96 2.18 -6.63
C LEU A 334 -14.81 1.03 -6.11
N ARG A 335 -14.24 -0.19 -6.11
CA ARG A 335 -14.87 -1.44 -5.65
C ARG A 335 -14.32 -1.89 -4.30
N THR A 336 -13.04 -1.65 -4.02
CA THR A 336 -12.42 -1.95 -2.73
C THR A 336 -11.67 -0.74 -2.19
N LEU A 337 -12.00 -0.39 -0.95
CA LEU A 337 -11.28 0.59 -0.13
C LEU A 337 -10.83 -0.08 1.17
N ASP A 338 -9.54 -0.07 1.43
CA ASP A 338 -8.96 -0.57 2.68
C ASP A 338 -8.31 0.58 3.46
N LEU A 339 -8.90 0.92 4.61
CA LEU A 339 -8.48 1.96 5.54
C LEU A 339 -8.14 1.36 6.93
N LYS A 340 -7.97 0.04 6.99
CA LYS A 340 -7.66 -0.72 8.19
C LYS A 340 -6.38 -0.27 8.89
N ASP A 341 -6.29 -0.50 10.19
CA ASP A 341 -5.05 -0.31 10.97
C ASP A 341 -4.50 1.12 10.82
N ASN A 342 -5.38 2.08 11.06
CA ASN A 342 -5.11 3.51 11.02
C ASN A 342 -5.55 4.17 12.35
N ALA A 343 -5.48 5.50 12.45
CA ALA A 343 -5.78 6.23 13.67
C ALA A 343 -7.13 6.95 13.67
N LEU A 344 -8.03 6.67 12.71
CA LEU A 344 -9.28 7.41 12.49
C LEU A 344 -10.20 7.36 13.71
N ILE A 345 -10.58 8.53 14.23
CA ILE A 345 -11.42 8.68 15.44
C ILE A 345 -12.92 8.76 15.09
N GLU A 346 -13.23 9.29 13.91
CA GLU A 346 -14.57 9.49 13.36
C GLU A 346 -14.51 9.53 11.83
N LEU A 347 -15.68 9.54 11.18
CA LEU A 347 -15.82 9.63 9.72
C LEU A 347 -16.77 10.78 9.40
N PRO A 348 -16.36 11.78 8.58
CA PRO A 348 -17.23 12.89 8.20
C PRO A 348 -18.51 12.41 7.50
N ASP A 349 -19.58 13.17 7.64
CA ASP A 349 -20.84 12.92 6.93
C ASP A 349 -20.61 12.87 5.40
N TYR A 350 -21.30 11.94 4.73
CA TYR A 350 -21.26 11.78 3.27
C TYR A 350 -19.91 11.39 2.65
N THR A 351 -18.86 11.08 3.43
CA THR A 351 -17.50 10.71 2.97
C THR A 351 -17.46 9.70 1.82
N PHE A 352 -18.38 8.73 1.80
CA PHE A 352 -18.45 7.66 0.77
C PHE A 352 -19.64 7.79 -0.19
N SER A 353 -20.37 8.91 -0.17
CA SER A 353 -21.64 9.09 -0.87
C SER A 353 -21.57 8.88 -2.39
N ASN A 354 -20.46 9.25 -3.02
CA ASN A 354 -20.22 9.06 -4.46
C ASN A 354 -19.62 7.69 -4.82
N CYS A 355 -19.14 6.90 -3.84
CA CYS A 355 -18.52 5.58 -4.03
C CYS A 355 -19.57 4.47 -4.22
N THR A 356 -20.55 4.70 -5.11
CA THR A 356 -21.74 3.84 -5.27
C THR A 356 -21.45 2.41 -5.75
N ASN A 357 -20.28 2.18 -6.36
CA ASN A 357 -19.80 0.86 -6.79
C ASN A 357 -18.96 0.12 -5.74
N LEU A 358 -18.80 0.65 -4.52
CA LEU A 358 -17.95 0.04 -3.50
C LEU A 358 -18.56 -1.28 -2.99
N GLU A 359 -17.84 -2.38 -3.19
CA GLU A 359 -18.20 -3.74 -2.82
C GLU A 359 -17.60 -4.17 -1.46
N LYS A 360 -16.39 -3.70 -1.14
CA LYS A 360 -15.69 -3.93 0.13
C LYS A 360 -15.20 -2.61 0.75
N LEU A 361 -15.50 -2.42 2.03
CA LEU A 361 -14.92 -1.39 2.88
C LEU A 361 -14.33 -2.03 4.15
N ASP A 362 -13.03 -1.89 4.36
CA ASP A 362 -12.38 -2.27 5.62
C ASP A 362 -11.94 -1.02 6.39
N LEU A 363 -12.47 -0.90 7.60
CA LEU A 363 -12.21 0.18 8.57
C LEU A 363 -11.73 -0.43 9.91
N SER A 364 -11.39 -1.72 9.96
CA SER A 364 -11.01 -2.41 11.19
C SER A 364 -9.71 -1.86 11.80
N LYS A 365 -9.50 -2.09 13.11
CA LYS A 365 -8.33 -1.58 13.86
C LYS A 365 -8.13 -0.06 13.81
N ASN A 366 -9.22 0.71 13.67
CA ASN A 366 -9.20 2.16 13.84
C ASN A 366 -9.65 2.55 15.27
N LYS A 367 -9.92 3.84 15.50
CA LYS A 367 -10.34 4.40 16.80
C LYS A 367 -11.76 4.95 16.74
N LEU A 368 -12.57 4.52 15.77
CA LEU A 368 -13.93 5.01 15.51
C LEU A 368 -14.81 4.83 16.75
N ARG A 369 -15.57 5.87 17.11
CA ARG A 369 -16.35 5.94 18.37
C ARG A 369 -17.87 5.80 18.20
N PHE A 370 -18.42 6.36 17.14
CA PHE A 370 -19.84 6.37 16.83
C PHE A 370 -20.04 6.24 15.31
N LEU A 371 -21.26 5.90 14.88
CA LEU A 371 -21.65 5.86 13.48
C LEU A 371 -23.02 6.52 13.28
N ASN A 372 -23.10 7.47 12.35
CA ASN A 372 -24.28 8.29 12.08
C ASN A 372 -25.13 7.68 10.95
N VAL A 373 -26.32 8.24 10.71
CA VAL A 373 -27.19 7.87 9.56
C VAL A 373 -26.54 8.18 8.20
N THR A 374 -25.63 9.14 8.18
CA THR A 374 -24.88 9.69 7.05
C THR A 374 -23.64 8.87 6.66
N THR A 375 -23.06 8.11 7.60
CA THR A 375 -21.70 7.55 7.46
C THR A 375 -21.56 6.55 6.30
N PHE A 376 -22.60 5.78 5.98
CA PHE A 376 -22.61 4.81 4.86
C PHE A 376 -23.71 5.12 3.83
N LEU A 377 -24.13 6.38 3.73
CA LEU A 377 -25.05 6.81 2.68
C LEU A 377 -24.39 6.62 1.29
N GLY A 378 -25.16 6.21 0.27
CA GLY A 378 -24.67 5.96 -1.09
C GLY A 378 -24.06 4.57 -1.34
N LEU A 379 -23.68 3.83 -0.30
CA LEU A 379 -23.02 2.52 -0.40
C LEU A 379 -23.98 1.34 -0.71
N GLU A 380 -24.82 1.47 -1.75
CA GLU A 380 -25.86 0.48 -2.06
C GLU A 380 -25.31 -0.87 -2.56
N ASN A 381 -24.15 -0.90 -3.22
CA ASN A 381 -23.52 -2.13 -3.72
C ASN A 381 -22.62 -2.85 -2.70
N LEU A 382 -22.49 -2.33 -1.47
CA LEU A 382 -21.57 -2.86 -0.48
C LEU A 382 -21.96 -4.29 -0.05
N THR A 383 -21.00 -5.21 -0.16
CA THR A 383 -21.15 -6.63 0.17
C THR A 383 -20.43 -7.01 1.46
N SER A 384 -19.35 -6.30 1.81
CA SER A 384 -18.51 -6.55 2.99
C SER A 384 -18.14 -5.24 3.69
N LEU A 385 -18.53 -5.11 4.96
CA LEU A 385 -18.20 -3.99 5.84
C LEU A 385 -17.49 -4.52 7.10
N LEU A 386 -16.23 -4.11 7.29
CA LEU A 386 -15.37 -4.62 8.35
C LEU A 386 -15.03 -3.49 9.33
N LEU A 387 -15.59 -3.54 10.55
CA LEU A 387 -15.45 -2.52 11.61
C LEU A 387 -14.81 -3.10 12.89
N SER A 388 -14.27 -4.32 12.83
CA SER A 388 -13.64 -5.03 13.95
C SER A 388 -12.56 -4.21 14.67
N GLU A 389 -12.35 -4.44 15.95
CA GLU A 389 -11.25 -3.85 16.76
C GLU A 389 -11.26 -2.31 16.87
N ASN A 390 -12.40 -1.66 16.61
CA ASN A 390 -12.59 -0.22 16.79
C ASN A 390 -12.95 0.16 18.24
N LYS A 391 -13.49 1.35 18.49
CA LYS A 391 -13.94 1.82 19.81
C LYS A 391 -15.42 2.24 19.80
N LEU A 392 -16.20 1.61 18.92
CA LEU A 392 -17.60 1.97 18.69
C LEU A 392 -18.45 1.62 19.91
N PHE A 393 -19.07 2.61 20.53
CA PHE A 393 -20.01 2.40 21.65
C PHE A 393 -21.46 2.64 21.24
N GLU A 394 -21.70 3.42 20.18
CA GLU A 394 -23.04 3.77 19.68
C GLU A 394 -23.10 3.71 18.14
N VAL A 395 -24.26 3.33 17.62
CA VAL A 395 -24.58 3.35 16.18
C VAL A 395 -26.04 3.77 16.01
N HIS A 396 -26.30 4.73 15.13
CA HIS A 396 -27.67 5.18 14.89
C HIS A 396 -28.49 4.09 14.19
N PHE A 397 -29.76 3.90 14.58
CA PHE A 397 -30.59 2.78 14.13
C PHE A 397 -30.82 2.68 12.60
N LYS A 398 -30.57 3.77 11.85
CA LYS A 398 -30.63 3.82 10.37
C LYS A 398 -29.27 3.76 9.67
N THR A 399 -28.14 3.67 10.36
CA THR A 399 -26.78 3.70 9.77
C THR A 399 -26.58 2.69 8.65
N PHE A 400 -27.17 1.50 8.75
CA PHE A 400 -27.05 0.45 7.75
C PHE A 400 -28.22 0.38 6.75
N SER A 401 -29.11 1.40 6.73
CA SER A 401 -30.36 1.37 5.94
C SER A 401 -30.18 1.38 4.41
N THR A 402 -29.01 1.80 3.92
CA THR A 402 -28.59 1.72 2.52
C THR A 402 -28.04 0.36 2.11
N LEU A 403 -27.53 -0.44 3.06
CA LEU A 403 -26.65 -1.59 2.81
C LEU A 403 -27.42 -2.87 2.44
N LYS A 404 -28.40 -2.75 1.54
CA LYS A 404 -29.34 -3.81 1.11
C LYS A 404 -28.63 -5.05 0.54
N ASN A 405 -27.40 -4.87 0.02
CA ASN A 405 -26.58 -5.93 -0.57
C ASN A 405 -25.57 -6.58 0.40
N LEU A 406 -25.49 -6.12 1.66
CA LEU A 406 -24.45 -6.57 2.58
C LEU A 406 -24.59 -8.06 2.93
N THR A 407 -23.50 -8.80 2.79
CA THR A 407 -23.38 -10.22 3.13
C THR A 407 -22.52 -10.46 4.36
N THR A 408 -21.52 -9.60 4.59
CA THR A 408 -20.53 -9.71 5.66
C THR A 408 -20.47 -8.42 6.47
N LEU A 409 -20.67 -8.51 7.79
CA LEU A 409 -20.59 -7.40 8.74
C LEU A 409 -19.79 -7.81 9.97
N HIS A 410 -18.61 -7.23 10.18
CA HIS A 410 -17.84 -7.44 11.41
C HIS A 410 -17.97 -6.24 12.35
N LEU A 411 -18.53 -6.45 13.54
CA LEU A 411 -18.65 -5.46 14.62
C LEU A 411 -17.94 -5.94 15.91
N ASP A 412 -17.15 -7.02 15.84
CA ASP A 412 -16.47 -7.60 16.98
C ASP A 412 -15.37 -6.69 17.57
N ASN A 413 -15.00 -6.95 18.82
CA ASN A 413 -13.92 -6.24 19.54
C ASN A 413 -14.11 -4.71 19.58
N ASN A 414 -15.36 -4.27 19.76
CA ASN A 414 -15.78 -2.89 19.91
C ASN A 414 -16.29 -2.62 21.36
N MET A 415 -16.95 -1.49 21.58
CA MET A 415 -17.39 -1.01 22.90
C MET A 415 -18.93 -1.00 23.05
N PHE A 416 -19.69 -1.72 22.21
CA PHE A 416 -21.15 -1.69 22.24
C PHE A 416 -21.73 -2.32 23.53
N PRO A 417 -22.52 -1.58 24.33
CA PRO A 417 -23.30 -2.15 25.43
C PRO A 417 -24.60 -2.79 24.92
N SER A 418 -25.19 -2.24 23.88
CA SER A 418 -26.37 -2.77 23.18
C SER A 418 -26.37 -2.27 21.72
N LEU A 419 -27.31 -2.75 20.89
CA LEU A 419 -27.60 -2.17 19.58
C LEU A 419 -29.06 -1.69 19.55
N PRO A 420 -29.36 -0.50 19.00
CA PRO A 420 -30.73 -0.03 18.87
C PRO A 420 -31.61 -0.98 18.08
N SER A 421 -32.91 -0.96 18.38
CA SER A 421 -33.89 -1.81 17.71
C SER A 421 -33.88 -1.62 16.18
N ARG A 422 -33.94 -2.74 15.45
CA ARG A 422 -33.93 -2.85 13.98
C ARG A 422 -32.61 -2.51 13.27
N THR A 423 -31.53 -2.18 13.99
CA THR A 423 -30.22 -1.83 13.38
C THR A 423 -29.73 -2.86 12.35
N LEU A 424 -29.92 -4.16 12.59
CA LEU A 424 -29.49 -5.25 11.71
C LEU A 424 -30.58 -5.73 10.72
N ASP A 425 -31.81 -5.23 10.83
CA ASP A 425 -32.97 -5.73 10.06
C ASP A 425 -32.97 -5.19 8.61
N TYR A 426 -32.21 -4.12 8.34
CA TYR A 426 -32.09 -3.47 7.03
C TYR A 426 -31.28 -4.27 5.99
N MET A 427 -30.60 -5.35 6.40
CA MET A 427 -29.63 -6.08 5.58
C MET A 427 -30.13 -7.52 5.31
N PRO A 428 -31.07 -7.73 4.37
CA PRO A 428 -31.72 -9.03 4.17
C PRO A 428 -30.78 -10.11 3.64
N LYS A 429 -29.71 -9.73 2.91
CA LYS A 429 -28.69 -10.64 2.37
C LYS A 429 -27.59 -11.00 3.37
N LEU A 430 -27.64 -10.48 4.60
CA LEU A 430 -26.59 -10.65 5.60
C LEU A 430 -26.46 -12.13 5.97
N ALA A 431 -25.25 -12.66 5.87
CA ALA A 431 -24.93 -14.09 6.00
C ALA A 431 -23.81 -14.36 7.02
N ILE A 432 -22.83 -13.46 7.14
CA ILE A 432 -21.70 -13.53 8.07
C ILE A 432 -21.73 -12.30 8.97
N VAL A 433 -21.85 -12.51 10.28
CA VAL A 433 -21.84 -11.45 11.29
C VAL A 433 -20.90 -11.81 12.43
N LYS A 434 -20.16 -10.82 12.94
CA LYS A 434 -19.34 -10.95 14.15
C LYS A 434 -19.72 -9.89 15.20
N LEU A 435 -19.84 -10.32 16.45
CA LEU A 435 -20.38 -9.55 17.58
C LEU A 435 -19.63 -9.80 18.91
N SER A 436 -18.69 -10.75 18.95
CA SER A 436 -17.87 -11.08 20.11
C SER A 436 -16.97 -9.91 20.55
N GLY A 437 -16.40 -9.99 21.76
CA GLY A 437 -15.49 -8.96 22.27
C GLY A 437 -16.11 -7.59 22.53
N ASN A 438 -17.45 -7.48 22.55
CA ASN A 438 -18.17 -6.27 22.95
C ASN A 438 -18.67 -6.38 24.40
N PRO A 439 -18.73 -5.26 25.17
CA PRO A 439 -19.14 -5.22 26.56
C PRO A 439 -20.66 -5.26 26.75
N TRP A 440 -21.33 -6.26 26.18
CA TRP A 440 -22.79 -6.36 26.16
C TRP A 440 -23.41 -6.23 27.56
N HIS A 441 -24.28 -5.23 27.72
CA HIS A 441 -25.06 -4.94 28.93
C HIS A 441 -26.44 -5.58 28.80
N CYS A 442 -26.61 -6.73 29.42
CA CYS A 442 -27.78 -7.59 29.29
C CYS A 442 -28.94 -7.14 30.19
N ASP A 443 -29.50 -5.98 29.85
CA ASP A 443 -30.77 -5.47 30.37
C ASP A 443 -31.84 -5.44 29.25
N CYS A 444 -32.94 -4.72 29.45
CA CYS A 444 -34.00 -4.66 28.45
C CYS A 444 -33.61 -3.96 27.13
N HIS A 445 -32.53 -3.17 27.09
CA HIS A 445 -31.99 -2.62 25.83
C HIS A 445 -31.32 -3.72 24.97
N ALA A 446 -30.73 -4.73 25.61
CA ALA A 446 -30.18 -5.90 24.90
C ALA A 446 -31.25 -6.87 24.34
N LEU A 447 -32.54 -6.65 24.63
CA LEU A 447 -33.63 -7.51 24.16
C LEU A 447 -33.65 -7.70 22.64
N TYR A 448 -33.40 -6.62 21.87
CA TYR A 448 -33.32 -6.69 20.41
C TYR A 448 -32.18 -7.59 19.95
N ILE A 449 -30.95 -7.35 20.41
CA ILE A 449 -29.77 -8.11 19.95
C ILE A 449 -29.80 -9.56 20.45
N SER A 450 -30.28 -9.81 21.67
CA SER A 450 -30.54 -11.16 22.19
C SER A 450 -31.53 -11.93 21.30
N ALA A 451 -32.65 -11.31 20.92
CA ALA A 451 -33.62 -11.92 20.02
C ALA A 451 -33.07 -12.13 18.60
N TRP A 452 -32.36 -11.14 18.06
CA TRP A 452 -31.77 -11.22 16.73
C TRP A 452 -30.72 -12.34 16.64
N VAL A 453 -29.79 -12.43 17.60
CA VAL A 453 -28.75 -13.47 17.65
C VAL A 453 -29.36 -14.87 17.83
N ARG A 454 -30.44 -15.01 18.60
CA ARG A 454 -31.17 -16.30 18.72
C ARG A 454 -31.84 -16.71 17.40
N LEU A 455 -32.43 -15.78 16.67
CA LEU A 455 -33.12 -16.07 15.40
C LEU A 455 -32.14 -16.24 14.22
N ASN A 456 -30.93 -15.71 14.33
CA ASN A 456 -29.90 -15.72 13.29
C ASN A 456 -28.63 -16.49 13.71
N GLU A 457 -28.74 -17.50 14.57
CA GLU A 457 -27.58 -18.21 15.15
C GLU A 457 -26.59 -18.72 14.08
N MET A 458 -27.10 -19.24 12.96
CA MET A 458 -26.30 -19.71 11.82
C MET A 458 -25.50 -18.62 11.08
N LYS A 459 -25.76 -17.33 11.36
CA LYS A 459 -25.04 -16.19 10.76
C LYS A 459 -23.87 -15.70 11.62
N ILE A 460 -23.77 -16.18 12.87
CA ILE A 460 -22.74 -15.74 13.81
C ILE A 460 -21.44 -16.51 13.52
N TRP A 461 -20.44 -15.82 12.97
CA TRP A 461 -19.17 -16.40 12.53
C TRP A 461 -18.02 -16.09 13.50
N ASP A 462 -18.33 -16.09 14.80
CA ASP A 462 -17.38 -15.93 15.90
C ASP A 462 -17.90 -16.60 17.19
N TYR A 463 -17.19 -16.40 18.30
CA TYR A 463 -17.62 -16.89 19.60
C TYR A 463 -18.96 -16.24 19.99
N SER A 464 -20.03 -17.04 20.11
CA SER A 464 -21.39 -16.55 20.40
C SER A 464 -21.39 -15.50 21.51
N PRO A 465 -21.93 -14.28 21.28
CA PRO A 465 -21.67 -13.15 22.15
C PRO A 465 -22.27 -13.34 23.55
N THR A 466 -21.50 -12.96 24.56
CA THR A 466 -21.81 -13.09 25.99
C THR A 466 -22.00 -11.74 26.66
N CYS A 467 -22.85 -11.70 27.67
CA CYS A 467 -22.99 -10.57 28.58
C CYS A 467 -21.68 -10.31 29.34
N VAL A 468 -21.30 -9.04 29.46
CA VAL A 468 -20.21 -8.57 30.32
C VAL A 468 -20.77 -7.84 31.55
N SER A 469 -21.99 -7.34 31.46
CA SER A 469 -22.73 -6.76 32.60
C SER A 469 -24.24 -6.97 32.42
N PRO A 470 -25.08 -6.79 33.46
CA PRO A 470 -24.70 -6.69 34.88
C PRO A 470 -24.04 -7.98 35.40
N TRP A 471 -23.31 -7.89 36.51
CA TRP A 471 -22.45 -8.96 37.05
C TRP A 471 -23.16 -10.32 37.24
N TYR A 472 -24.45 -10.32 37.59
CA TYR A 472 -25.24 -11.55 37.79
C TYR A 472 -25.64 -12.26 36.48
N LEU A 473 -25.45 -11.62 35.32
CA LEU A 473 -25.57 -12.21 33.98
C LEU A 473 -24.22 -12.36 33.27
N GLU A 474 -23.10 -12.00 33.90
CA GLU A 474 -21.77 -12.08 33.28
C GLU A 474 -21.48 -13.49 32.73
N GLY A 475 -20.83 -13.55 31.56
CA GLY A 475 -20.54 -14.80 30.85
C GLY A 475 -21.76 -15.50 30.21
N HIS A 476 -23.00 -15.04 30.43
CA HIS A 476 -24.18 -15.68 29.84
C HIS A 476 -24.31 -15.35 28.35
N PHE A 477 -24.60 -16.36 27.53
CA PHE A 477 -24.77 -16.20 26.08
C PHE A 477 -26.07 -15.45 25.73
N LEU A 478 -25.97 -14.34 24.98
CA LEU A 478 -27.11 -13.51 24.58
C LEU A 478 -28.27 -14.30 23.93
N LYS A 479 -27.95 -15.33 23.14
CA LYS A 479 -28.95 -16.18 22.46
C LYS A 479 -29.90 -16.93 23.41
N LYS A 480 -29.44 -17.24 24.64
CA LYS A 480 -30.23 -17.97 25.64
C LYS A 480 -31.25 -17.06 26.35
N LEU A 481 -30.91 -15.78 26.54
CA LEU A 481 -31.70 -14.83 27.31
C LEU A 481 -32.95 -14.35 26.55
N LYS A 482 -33.98 -13.95 27.30
CA LYS A 482 -35.31 -13.58 26.84
C LYS A 482 -35.84 -12.43 27.71
N PHE A 483 -37.04 -11.96 27.37
CA PHE A 483 -37.76 -10.90 28.08
C PHE A 483 -37.83 -11.08 29.62
N PRO A 484 -38.05 -12.29 30.19
CA PRO A 484 -38.04 -12.46 31.64
C PRO A 484 -36.65 -12.27 32.27
N GLU A 485 -35.58 -12.81 31.68
CA GLU A 485 -34.23 -12.65 32.27
C GLU A 485 -33.66 -11.23 32.09
N LEU A 486 -34.02 -10.54 31.00
CA LEU A 486 -33.48 -9.21 30.65
C LEU A 486 -34.27 -8.03 31.24
N CYS A 487 -35.61 -8.14 31.34
CA CYS A 487 -36.46 -6.99 31.65
C CYS A 487 -37.20 -7.09 33.01
N ALA A 488 -37.38 -8.28 33.59
CA ALA A 488 -38.28 -8.46 34.74
C ALA A 488 -37.90 -7.65 36.00
N GLY A 489 -36.60 -7.46 36.24
CA GLY A 489 -36.12 -6.64 37.36
C GLY A 489 -36.39 -5.14 37.18
N GLN A 490 -36.49 -4.63 35.95
CA GLN A 490 -36.59 -3.19 35.68
C GLN A 490 -37.99 -2.62 35.92
N TRP A 491 -39.05 -3.44 35.86
CA TRP A 491 -40.40 -2.97 36.22
C TRP A 491 -40.57 -2.75 37.73
N ALA A 492 -39.85 -3.49 38.58
CA ALA A 492 -39.87 -3.27 40.02
C ALA A 492 -39.41 -1.85 40.39
N SER A 493 -38.42 -1.31 39.67
CA SER A 493 -37.93 0.06 39.84
C SER A 493 -38.93 1.14 39.40
N MET A 494 -39.75 0.86 38.38
CA MET A 494 -40.78 1.78 37.88
C MET A 494 -42.09 1.70 38.67
N VAL A 495 -42.37 0.59 39.35
CA VAL A 495 -43.55 0.40 40.21
C VAL A 495 -43.22 0.72 41.67
N ASN A 496 -42.60 1.88 41.90
CA ASN A 496 -42.62 2.53 43.22
C ASN A 496 -43.91 3.37 43.40
N LEU A 497 -45.04 2.80 42.95
CA LEU A 497 -46.38 3.31 43.18
C LEU A 497 -46.95 2.64 44.42
N SER A 498 -47.43 3.45 45.37
CA SER A 498 -47.91 3.02 46.68
C SER A 498 -48.92 1.86 46.58
N PRO A 499 -48.88 0.88 47.50
CA PRO A 499 -49.77 -0.28 47.45
C PRO A 499 -51.23 0.14 47.52
N ARG A 500 -52.03 -0.24 46.51
CA ARG A 500 -53.49 -0.11 46.57
C ARG A 500 -54.02 -1.04 47.65
N LEU A 501 -54.59 -0.47 48.71
CA LEU A 501 -55.35 -1.21 49.72
C LEU A 501 -56.51 -1.98 49.06
N PRO A 502 -56.85 -3.19 49.52
CA PRO A 502 -58.00 -3.93 49.01
C PRO A 502 -59.32 -3.20 49.30
N ILE A 503 -60.23 -3.17 48.33
CA ILE A 503 -61.54 -2.53 48.48
C ILE A 503 -62.50 -3.48 49.23
N GLN A 504 -62.43 -3.46 50.56
CA GLN A 504 -63.51 -3.87 51.46
C GLN A 504 -63.58 -2.88 52.64
N HIS A 505 -64.78 -2.65 53.18
CA HIS A 505 -65.07 -1.72 54.29
C HIS A 505 -64.86 -0.20 54.07
N LEU A 506 -65.66 0.40 53.18
CA LEU A 506 -66.13 1.79 53.35
C LEU A 506 -67.65 1.92 53.05
N LEU A 507 -68.46 1.08 53.69
CA LEU A 507 -69.91 1.28 53.80
C LEU A 507 -70.27 1.96 55.13
N ALA A 508 -69.85 3.22 55.30
CA ALA A 508 -70.44 4.18 56.25
C ALA A 508 -69.78 5.57 56.11
N LEU A 509 -70.51 6.54 55.54
CA LEU A 509 -70.84 7.84 56.17
C LEU A 509 -71.53 8.76 55.16
N ASN A 510 -72.72 9.25 55.52
CA ASN A 510 -73.47 10.22 54.72
C ASN A 510 -72.88 11.63 54.85
N VAL A 511 -72.57 12.29 53.72
CA VAL A 511 -72.59 13.76 53.62
C VAL A 511 -73.26 14.14 52.29
N SER A 512 -74.13 15.14 52.33
CA SER A 512 -75.09 15.49 51.26
C SER A 512 -74.56 16.49 50.22
N VAL A 513 -75.08 16.40 48.99
CA VAL A 513 -74.73 17.27 47.84
C VAL A 513 -75.64 18.50 47.72
N ASN A 514 -75.06 19.69 47.49
CA ASN A 514 -75.62 20.93 46.91
C ASN A 514 -74.42 21.90 46.65
N ARG A 515 -74.34 22.83 45.69
CA ARG A 515 -75.14 23.20 44.49
C ARG A 515 -74.27 24.09 43.55
N LYS A 516 -74.66 24.27 42.26
CA LYS A 516 -74.12 25.30 41.32
C LYS A 516 -74.83 26.68 41.50
N PRO A 517 -74.28 27.81 40.98
CA PRO A 517 -74.43 28.30 39.58
C PRO A 517 -73.05 28.39 38.83
N GLN A 518 -72.87 28.58 37.50
CA GLN A 518 -73.39 29.48 36.44
C GLN A 518 -72.93 30.95 36.53
N ASP A 519 -72.46 31.67 35.48
CA ASP A 519 -71.91 31.32 34.13
C ASP A 519 -70.78 32.36 33.79
N SER A 520 -70.51 33.05 32.65
CA SER A 520 -71.08 33.19 31.28
C SER A 520 -70.14 33.98 30.32
N MET A 521 -70.11 33.64 29.01
CA MET A 521 -69.76 34.51 27.84
C MET A 521 -68.26 35.01 27.72
N GLU A 522 -67.70 35.42 26.57
CA GLU A 522 -68.17 35.50 25.16
C GLU A 522 -67.05 35.44 24.08
N GLN A 523 -67.40 34.89 22.91
CA GLN A 523 -67.04 35.22 21.49
C GLN A 523 -65.67 35.78 21.01
N ASN A 524 -65.22 35.22 19.86
CA ASN A 524 -64.62 35.82 18.64
C ASN A 524 -63.37 36.74 18.76
N HIS A 525 -62.32 36.57 17.95
CA HIS A 525 -62.36 36.68 16.48
C HIS A 525 -61.31 35.83 15.72
N ASP A 526 -61.31 35.97 14.39
CA ASP A 526 -60.91 34.98 13.39
C ASP A 526 -59.78 35.47 12.44
N VAL A 527 -59.17 34.52 11.70
CA VAL A 527 -58.55 34.67 10.36
C VAL A 527 -57.28 35.57 10.16
N THR A 528 -56.18 34.89 9.78
CA THR A 528 -55.08 35.19 8.78
C THR A 528 -54.62 36.64 8.49
N THR A 529 -53.33 36.93 8.26
CA THR A 529 -52.62 36.64 6.98
C THR A 529 -51.09 36.43 7.09
N ILE A 530 -50.46 36.15 5.94
CA ILE A 530 -49.03 35.81 5.73
C ILE A 530 -48.30 36.99 5.07
N ASP A 531 -47.08 37.27 5.54
CA ASP A 531 -45.86 37.67 4.81
C ASP A 531 -44.85 38.24 5.85
N ALA A 532 -43.52 38.27 5.74
CA ALA A 532 -42.44 37.70 4.92
C ALA A 532 -41.27 38.73 5.02
N TRP A 533 -40.01 38.34 4.72
CA TRP A 533 -38.79 39.17 4.85
C TRP A 533 -38.42 39.51 6.32
N HIS A 534 -37.25 39.16 6.88
CA HIS A 534 -35.95 38.77 6.30
C HIS A 534 -35.48 37.37 6.74
#